data_AF-A0A941VNR4-F1
#
_entry.id   AF-A0A941VNR4-F1
#
_cell.length_a   1.000
_cell.length_b   1.000
_cell.length_c   1.000
_cell.angle_alpha   90.00
_cell.angle_beta   90.00
_cell.angle_gamma   90.00
#
_symmetry.space_group_name_H-M   'P 1'
#
loop_
_entity.id
_entity.type
_entity.pdbx_description
1 polymer ?
#
loop_
_entity_poly.entity_id
_entity_poly.type
_entity_poly.pdbx_seq_one_letter_code
_entity_poly.pdbx_strand_id
1 'polypeptide(L)'
;MNMFKKRLMQPKGVLARLFLIFILLFVYTADSFAATPAGYSEYYIPGDENLLADIWNSLRGRSLTAARHTVINVVAWSNNTTVYYDHWEDGYDFDPNDPSTADETVVLVNKGDSHTFESANIPVNPQVTDPVQYDGRDRLYVAGGTVSVNRESWEQALGNVFTISWDVYPVKPQMTTYILPFGEDLAGAPTNYESFVRVYALLQATEDTTVVQIDFDQDGTYDTFCTDKTRATCTPGTSVTLNRGEVFLLDNFAVSPQAAPYNVVHTGTLIKASETLQVNYIAGHDTDNYQARGFSAFPRGFWDDEYYSPVDSSNGTATYPTNIYIYNPNSSDLTINYQTSTGSGSFIVPANSTRSFQQLTGNYVPQGSGVYLQGSDVFWGVTIIDDGGPTHEWGYSLIPAFLLGDEQFIGWAPSGTTPSAANANDAGIFITPAQDNTRVFVDTNNDGTVDYTYTLNRMQTQYVYDATDGDMSDSRIWATGPITLTYGQNPATSPTAAPAIDVGYGILPGGDWIDKVLAVTKTADPVSVATTAGAQSTYTLVVDSYYYDVDGISVVDTLPSGWAYVSGSTTITLADKTQVSGVSADPADLTLTYLDRFNGTDYTNNAD
;
A
#
# COMPACT_ATOMS: atom_id res chain seq x y z
N MET A 1 3.16 -59.76 -69.42
CA MET A 1 2.39 -60.92 -68.89
C MET A 1 1.78 -60.48 -67.56
N ASN A 2 0.44 -60.43 -67.50
CA ASN A 2 -0.48 -60.19 -66.35
C ASN A 2 -0.31 -58.86 -65.56
N MET A 3 -1.10 -57.80 -65.75
CA MET A 3 -2.55 -57.59 -65.49
C MET A 3 -2.91 -57.63 -63.98
N PHE A 4 -3.28 -56.49 -63.35
CA PHE A 4 -4.57 -56.25 -62.65
C PHE A 4 -4.63 -54.95 -61.82
N LYS A 5 -5.72 -54.18 -62.01
CA LYS A 5 -6.26 -53.16 -61.08
C LYS A 5 -6.96 -53.86 -59.88
N LYS A 6 -6.85 -53.31 -58.67
CA LYS A 6 -7.88 -53.39 -57.58
C LYS A 6 -7.50 -52.38 -56.47
N ARG A 7 -8.27 -51.31 -56.24
CA ARG A 7 -9.53 -51.14 -55.46
C ARG A 7 -9.29 -51.04 -53.93
N LEU A 8 -9.74 -49.92 -53.38
CA LEU A 8 -9.82 -49.53 -51.96
C LEU A 8 -10.29 -50.64 -51.01
N MET A 9 -9.74 -50.62 -49.80
CA MET A 9 -10.47 -50.94 -48.57
C MET A 9 -9.76 -50.33 -47.34
N GLN A 10 -10.44 -49.42 -46.64
CA GLN A 10 -10.12 -49.02 -45.25
C GLN A 10 -10.56 -50.12 -44.27
N PRO A 11 -9.91 -50.19 -43.09
CA PRO A 11 -10.61 -50.43 -41.81
C PRO A 11 -10.34 -49.28 -40.83
N LYS A 12 -11.38 -48.56 -40.35
CA LYS A 12 -12.12 -48.78 -39.09
C LYS A 12 -11.18 -48.74 -37.86
N GLY A 13 -11.26 -47.78 -36.93
CA GLY A 13 -12.46 -47.17 -36.34
C GLY A 13 -12.63 -47.49 -34.83
N VAL A 14 -11.58 -48.00 -34.15
CA VAL A 14 -11.69 -48.46 -32.75
C VAL A 14 -10.73 -47.74 -31.78
N LEU A 15 -9.55 -47.27 -32.22
CA LEU A 15 -8.64 -46.53 -31.33
C LEU A 15 -9.05 -45.07 -31.04
N ALA A 16 -9.82 -44.43 -31.91
CA ALA A 16 -10.28 -43.05 -31.70
C ALA A 16 -11.44 -42.93 -30.68
N ARG A 17 -12.04 -44.05 -30.25
CA ARG A 17 -13.15 -44.05 -29.27
C ARG A 17 -12.70 -44.21 -27.82
N LEU A 18 -11.47 -44.66 -27.56
CA LEU A 18 -10.92 -44.76 -26.21
C LEU A 18 -10.20 -43.48 -25.75
N PHE A 19 -9.79 -42.62 -26.68
CA PHE A 19 -9.16 -41.32 -26.35
C PHE A 19 -10.18 -40.18 -26.16
N LEU A 20 -11.43 -40.36 -26.62
CA LEU A 20 -12.49 -39.35 -26.48
C LEU A 20 -13.34 -39.51 -25.20
N ILE A 21 -13.19 -40.61 -24.46
CA ILE A 21 -13.92 -40.86 -23.21
C ILE A 21 -13.20 -40.27 -21.98
N PHE A 22 -11.96 -39.80 -22.14
CA PHE A 22 -11.20 -39.15 -21.05
C PHE A 22 -11.30 -37.61 -21.02
N ILE A 23 -12.02 -36.98 -21.96
CA ILE A 23 -12.07 -35.50 -22.13
C ILE A 23 -13.44 -34.89 -21.73
N LEU A 24 -14.32 -35.63 -21.06
CA LEU A 24 -15.64 -35.11 -20.64
C LEU A 24 -16.10 -35.58 -19.25
N LEU A 25 -15.15 -35.80 -18.34
CA LEU A 25 -15.45 -35.70 -16.91
C LEU A 25 -15.49 -34.21 -16.58
N PHE A 26 -16.63 -33.57 -16.84
CA PHE A 26 -16.96 -32.33 -16.14
C PHE A 26 -17.03 -32.71 -14.66
N VAL A 27 -16.00 -32.33 -13.91
CA VAL A 27 -16.04 -32.26 -12.47
C VAL A 27 -16.59 -30.88 -12.16
N TYR A 28 -17.69 -30.79 -11.41
CA TYR A 28 -18.17 -29.50 -10.92
C TYR A 28 -17.37 -29.20 -9.65
N THR A 29 -16.70 -28.05 -9.63
CA THR A 29 -16.15 -27.49 -8.41
C THR A 29 -17.29 -26.91 -7.59
N ALA A 30 -17.29 -27.20 -6.29
CA ALA A 30 -18.14 -26.49 -5.35
C ALA A 30 -17.44 -25.18 -5.02
N ASP A 31 -17.92 -24.06 -5.60
CA ASP A 31 -17.32 -22.76 -5.31
C ASP A 31 -17.73 -22.31 -3.89
N SER A 32 -16.74 -22.21 -2.99
CA SER A 32 -16.91 -21.64 -1.66
C SER A 32 -16.37 -20.22 -1.64
N PHE A 33 -17.26 -19.23 -1.52
CA PHE A 33 -16.89 -17.84 -1.30
C PHE A 33 -17.03 -17.51 0.18
N ALA A 34 -15.94 -17.09 0.82
CA ALA A 34 -15.96 -16.50 2.15
C ALA A 34 -16.29 -15.00 2.04
N ALA A 35 -16.88 -14.42 3.08
CA ALA A 35 -16.98 -12.96 3.18
C ALA A 35 -15.62 -12.39 3.58
N THR A 36 -15.27 -11.21 3.07
CA THR A 36 -14.15 -10.45 3.64
C THR A 36 -14.41 -10.20 5.13
N PRO A 37 -13.40 -10.36 6.00
CA PRO A 37 -13.56 -9.99 7.40
C PRO A 37 -14.04 -8.54 7.52
N ALA A 38 -15.11 -8.33 8.28
CA ALA A 38 -15.53 -7.01 8.70
C ALA A 38 -14.74 -6.64 9.96
N GLY A 39 -14.30 -5.40 10.01
CA GLY A 39 -13.48 -4.90 11.09
C GLY A 39 -13.36 -3.38 11.03
N TYR A 40 -12.36 -2.87 11.69
CA TYR A 40 -12.00 -1.46 11.59
C TYR A 40 -10.50 -1.25 11.47
N SER A 41 -10.12 -0.06 11.00
CA SER A 41 -8.74 0.39 10.93
C SER A 41 -8.70 1.89 11.16
N GLU A 42 -7.65 2.35 11.84
CA GLU A 42 -7.38 3.76 12.04
C GLU A 42 -6.21 4.21 11.18
N TYR A 43 -6.27 5.44 10.69
CA TYR A 43 -5.20 6.09 9.95
C TYR A 43 -4.98 7.49 10.52
N TYR A 44 -3.73 7.95 10.48
CA TYR A 44 -3.39 9.36 10.69
C TYR A 44 -2.84 9.92 9.38
N ILE A 45 -3.25 11.13 9.01
CA ILE A 45 -2.78 11.74 7.77
C ILE A 45 -1.33 12.24 7.96
N PRO A 46 -0.34 11.76 7.17
CA PRO A 46 1.07 11.85 7.58
C PRO A 46 1.74 13.20 7.43
N GLY A 47 2.25 13.77 8.52
CA GLY A 47 2.96 15.06 8.50
C GLY A 47 2.10 16.22 8.97
N ASP A 48 2.69 17.42 9.03
CA ASP A 48 2.08 18.67 9.49
C ASP A 48 2.40 19.78 8.49
N GLU A 49 1.43 20.63 8.16
CA GLU A 49 1.62 21.61 7.08
C GLU A 49 2.71 22.66 7.39
N ASN A 50 2.94 23.03 8.66
CA ASN A 50 4.06 23.90 9.00
C ASN A 50 5.40 23.18 8.84
N LEU A 51 5.49 21.92 9.28
CA LEU A 51 6.71 21.13 9.13
C LEU A 51 7.03 20.85 7.66
N LEU A 52 6.03 20.57 6.83
CA LEU A 52 6.22 20.45 5.38
C LEU A 52 6.70 21.77 4.79
N ALA A 53 6.12 22.91 5.20
CA ALA A 53 6.60 24.23 4.79
C ALA A 53 8.07 24.46 5.18
N ASP A 54 8.50 24.05 6.38
CA ASP A 54 9.89 24.12 6.80
C ASP A 54 10.83 23.24 5.97
N ILE A 55 10.40 22.03 5.62
CA ILE A 55 11.15 21.11 4.76
C ILE A 55 11.35 21.73 3.37
N TRP A 56 10.27 22.23 2.77
CA TRP A 56 10.35 22.89 1.47
C TRP A 56 11.19 24.18 1.52
N ASN A 57 11.11 24.97 2.59
CA ASN A 57 11.98 26.14 2.78
C ASN A 57 13.46 25.74 2.80
N SER A 58 13.78 24.65 3.49
CA SER A 58 15.12 24.07 3.55
C SER A 58 15.60 23.60 2.18
N LEU A 59 14.79 22.80 1.47
CA LEU A 59 15.10 22.27 0.13
C LEU A 59 15.20 23.35 -0.96
N ARG A 60 14.52 24.50 -0.80
CA ARG A 60 14.60 25.61 -1.76
C ARG A 60 15.64 26.68 -1.41
N GLY A 61 16.18 26.65 -0.19
CA GLY A 61 17.07 27.69 0.32
C GLY A 61 16.42 29.08 0.44
N ARG A 62 15.08 29.18 0.49
CA ARG A 62 14.32 30.44 0.64
C ARG A 62 12.99 30.22 1.34
N SER A 63 12.47 31.25 1.99
CA SER A 63 11.17 31.19 2.65
C SER A 63 10.01 31.20 1.64
N LEU A 64 9.14 30.20 1.77
CA LEU A 64 7.88 30.01 1.09
C LEU A 64 6.79 30.34 2.10
N THR A 65 6.08 31.42 1.84
CA THR A 65 5.00 31.92 2.71
C THR A 65 3.62 31.63 2.14
N ALA A 66 3.54 30.92 1.01
CA ALA A 66 2.26 30.62 0.40
C ALA A 66 1.56 29.50 1.17
N ALA A 67 0.25 29.46 1.02
CA ALA A 67 -0.57 28.41 1.59
C ALA A 67 -0.27 27.03 0.98
N ARG A 68 -0.74 25.97 1.63
CA ARG A 68 -0.61 24.58 1.17
C ARG A 68 -1.89 24.09 0.50
N HIS A 69 -1.74 22.98 -0.17
CA HIS A 69 -2.81 22.21 -0.75
C HIS A 69 -2.59 20.75 -0.37
N THR A 70 -3.64 20.09 0.09
CA THR A 70 -3.60 18.67 0.44
C THR A 70 -4.77 17.93 -0.19
N VAL A 71 -4.47 16.75 -0.72
CA VAL A 71 -5.42 15.77 -1.24
C VAL A 71 -5.23 14.49 -0.44
N ILE A 72 -6.33 13.91 0.01
CA ILE A 72 -6.37 12.62 0.70
C ILE A 72 -7.43 11.80 -0.02
N ASN A 73 -7.05 10.66 -0.59
CA ASN A 73 -8.00 9.76 -1.22
C ASN A 73 -8.09 8.44 -0.45
N VAL A 74 -9.31 7.91 -0.37
CA VAL A 74 -9.64 6.65 0.29
C VAL A 74 -10.37 5.75 -0.68
N VAL A 75 -9.89 4.51 -0.88
CA VAL A 75 -10.47 3.53 -1.80
C VAL A 75 -10.93 2.29 -1.05
N ALA A 76 -12.19 1.88 -1.22
CA ALA A 76 -12.76 0.72 -0.52
C ALA A 76 -12.38 -0.63 -1.16
N TRP A 77 -11.98 -1.58 -0.33
CA TRP A 77 -11.75 -2.98 -0.75
C TRP A 77 -12.90 -3.92 -0.39
N SER A 78 -13.96 -3.40 0.22
CA SER A 78 -15.20 -4.13 0.51
C SER A 78 -16.41 -3.21 0.36
N ASN A 79 -17.57 -3.80 0.04
CA ASN A 79 -18.82 -3.07 -0.02
C ASN A 79 -19.22 -2.53 1.36
N ASN A 80 -19.95 -1.41 1.37
CA ASN A 80 -20.46 -0.75 2.57
C ASN A 80 -19.36 -0.41 3.60
N THR A 81 -18.20 0.01 3.12
CA THR A 81 -17.11 0.50 3.98
C THR A 81 -17.43 1.94 4.39
N THR A 82 -17.42 2.23 5.69
CA THR A 82 -17.71 3.57 6.22
C THR A 82 -16.42 4.22 6.71
N VAL A 83 -16.19 5.45 6.29
CA VAL A 83 -15.07 6.29 6.72
C VAL A 83 -15.62 7.39 7.62
N TYR A 84 -15.15 7.45 8.85
CA TYR A 84 -15.38 8.54 9.79
C TYR A 84 -14.14 9.42 9.80
N TYR A 85 -14.32 10.70 9.49
CA TYR A 85 -13.25 11.69 9.46
C TYR A 85 -13.31 12.50 10.76
N ASP A 86 -12.14 12.75 11.34
CA ASP A 86 -11.93 13.42 12.63
C ASP A 86 -10.79 14.42 12.45
N HIS A 87 -11.12 15.71 12.44
CA HIS A 87 -10.19 16.80 12.26
C HIS A 87 -9.34 16.98 13.51
N TRP A 88 -8.06 17.33 13.35
CA TRP A 88 -7.22 17.55 14.53
C TRP A 88 -7.44 18.94 15.15
N GLU A 89 -7.94 19.90 14.40
CA GLU A 89 -8.03 21.32 14.76
C GLU A 89 -9.04 21.62 15.89
N ASP A 90 -10.16 20.91 15.94
CA ASP A 90 -11.14 20.93 17.04
C ASP A 90 -10.86 19.86 18.11
N GLY A 91 -10.00 18.92 17.77
CA GLY A 91 -9.36 17.96 18.66
C GLY A 91 -10.09 16.62 18.62
N TYR A 92 -9.33 15.55 18.43
CA TYR A 92 -9.84 14.19 18.21
C TYR A 92 -10.95 13.76 19.18
N ASP A 93 -12.20 13.98 18.79
CA ASP A 93 -13.38 13.76 19.64
C ASP A 93 -14.29 12.64 19.12
N PHE A 94 -13.94 12.05 17.97
CA PHE A 94 -14.60 10.86 17.46
C PHE A 94 -14.54 9.67 18.44
N ASP A 95 -15.72 9.22 18.87
CA ASP A 95 -15.97 8.02 19.67
C ASP A 95 -16.59 6.92 18.80
N PRO A 96 -15.89 5.79 18.55
CA PRO A 96 -16.46 4.65 17.83
C PRO A 96 -17.74 4.06 18.44
N ASN A 97 -18.02 4.31 19.73
CA ASN A 97 -19.26 3.89 20.40
C ASN A 97 -20.42 4.87 20.20
N ASP A 98 -20.12 6.10 19.79
CA ASP A 98 -21.09 7.10 19.35
C ASP A 98 -20.63 7.72 18.02
N PRO A 99 -20.81 7.00 16.89
CA PRO A 99 -20.28 7.45 15.60
C PRO A 99 -20.86 8.78 15.09
N SER A 100 -21.86 9.35 15.78
CA SER A 100 -22.39 10.68 15.50
C SER A 100 -21.47 11.82 15.92
N THR A 101 -20.39 11.49 16.64
CA THR A 101 -19.32 12.41 17.04
C THR A 101 -18.30 12.66 15.93
N ALA A 102 -18.33 11.93 14.81
CA ALA A 102 -17.44 12.21 13.68
C ALA A 102 -17.78 13.57 13.05
N ASP A 103 -16.77 14.31 12.61
CA ASP A 103 -16.96 15.55 11.89
C ASP A 103 -17.62 15.30 10.52
N GLU A 104 -17.18 14.23 9.86
CA GLU A 104 -17.74 13.79 8.59
C GLU A 104 -17.84 12.26 8.52
N THR A 105 -18.84 11.78 7.79
CA THR A 105 -19.03 10.35 7.53
C THR A 105 -19.30 10.11 6.06
N VAL A 106 -18.49 9.25 5.45
CA VAL A 106 -18.62 8.82 4.05
C VAL A 106 -18.87 7.32 4.01
N VAL A 107 -19.86 6.89 3.23
CA VAL A 107 -20.14 5.46 3.00
C VAL A 107 -19.76 5.11 1.57
N LEU A 108 -18.74 4.28 1.42
CA LEU A 108 -18.30 3.68 0.16
C LEU A 108 -19.11 2.40 -0.07
N VAL A 109 -20.06 2.46 -1.00
CA VAL A 109 -21.13 1.45 -1.13
C VAL A 109 -20.60 0.17 -1.76
N ASN A 110 -19.75 0.29 -2.77
CA ASN A 110 -19.17 -0.83 -3.51
C ASN A 110 -17.65 -0.90 -3.29
N LYS A 111 -17.10 -2.10 -3.43
CA LYS A 111 -15.68 -2.33 -3.61
C LYS A 111 -15.20 -1.55 -4.84
N GLY A 112 -14.14 -0.77 -4.66
CA GLY A 112 -13.59 0.11 -5.68
C GLY A 112 -14.19 1.52 -5.70
N ASP A 113 -15.24 1.79 -4.91
CA ASP A 113 -15.66 3.17 -4.69
C ASP A 113 -14.53 3.91 -3.95
N SER A 114 -14.26 5.16 -4.34
CA SER A 114 -13.34 6.04 -3.64
C SER A 114 -13.98 7.34 -3.20
N HIS A 115 -13.29 8.05 -2.31
CA HIS A 115 -13.63 9.42 -1.94
C HIS A 115 -12.36 10.26 -1.74
N THR A 116 -12.40 11.50 -2.23
CA THR A 116 -11.30 12.46 -2.11
C THR A 116 -11.69 13.59 -1.17
N PHE A 117 -10.92 13.74 -0.09
CA PHE A 117 -10.94 14.89 0.80
C PHE A 117 -9.83 15.85 0.36
N GLU A 118 -10.17 17.10 0.05
CA GLU A 118 -9.24 18.07 -0.53
C GLU A 118 -9.40 19.44 0.10
N SER A 119 -8.30 20.02 0.57
CA SER A 119 -8.24 21.40 1.04
C SER A 119 -7.16 22.19 0.30
N ALA A 120 -7.55 23.39 -0.10
CA ALA A 120 -6.69 24.35 -0.78
C ALA A 120 -6.55 25.61 0.06
N ASN A 121 -5.42 26.30 -0.08
CA ASN A 121 -5.10 27.51 0.67
C ASN A 121 -4.96 27.31 2.19
N ILE A 122 -4.43 26.17 2.61
CA ILE A 122 -4.15 25.88 4.02
C ILE A 122 -3.06 26.82 4.55
N PRO A 123 -3.34 27.69 5.54
CA PRO A 123 -2.34 28.60 6.09
C PRO A 123 -1.21 27.86 6.81
N VAL A 124 0.02 28.34 6.62
CA VAL A 124 1.20 27.88 7.35
C VAL A 124 1.88 29.07 8.01
N ASN A 125 2.47 28.85 9.18
CA ASN A 125 3.21 29.84 9.96
C ASN A 125 2.40 31.12 10.31
N PRO A 126 1.39 31.03 11.21
CA PRO A 126 0.97 29.83 11.94
C PRO A 126 -0.10 29.03 11.18
N GLN A 127 -0.11 27.72 11.38
CA GLN A 127 -1.30 26.92 11.06
C GLN A 127 -2.45 27.38 11.94
N VAL A 128 -3.63 27.42 11.34
CA VAL A 128 -4.86 27.86 11.98
C VAL A 128 -5.67 26.64 12.37
N THR A 129 -6.48 26.79 13.43
CA THR A 129 -7.42 25.74 13.87
C THR A 129 -8.86 26.06 13.45
N ASP A 130 -9.07 27.12 12.68
CA ASP A 130 -10.39 27.56 12.20
C ASP A 130 -10.22 28.32 10.86
N PRO A 131 -10.88 27.89 9.77
CA PRO A 131 -11.72 26.68 9.67
C PRO A 131 -10.89 25.40 9.80
N VAL A 132 -11.53 24.31 10.23
CA VAL A 132 -10.98 22.95 10.10
C VAL A 132 -10.73 22.65 8.63
N GLN A 133 -9.64 21.94 8.31
CA GLN A 133 -9.24 21.63 6.95
C GLN A 133 -8.83 20.18 6.83
N TYR A 134 -8.93 19.62 5.62
CA TYR A 134 -8.36 18.32 5.32
C TYR A 134 -6.85 18.50 5.17
N ASP A 135 -6.10 18.17 6.22
CA ASP A 135 -4.67 18.39 6.24
C ASP A 135 -3.92 17.30 7.02
N GLY A 136 -2.66 17.58 7.31
CA GLY A 136 -1.86 16.65 8.09
C GLY A 136 -2.28 16.61 9.54
N ARG A 137 -2.18 15.43 10.15
CA ARG A 137 -2.59 15.09 11.52
C ARG A 137 -4.05 14.69 11.68
N ASP A 138 -4.92 14.95 10.71
CA ASP A 138 -6.27 14.40 10.71
C ASP A 138 -6.28 12.88 10.91
N ARG A 139 -7.39 12.37 11.44
CA ARG A 139 -7.61 10.96 11.71
C ARG A 139 -8.76 10.41 10.87
N LEU A 140 -8.55 9.21 10.34
CA LEU A 140 -9.61 8.41 9.74
C LEU A 140 -9.87 7.19 10.62
N TYR A 141 -11.13 6.93 10.93
CA TYR A 141 -11.58 5.65 11.44
C TYR A 141 -12.45 4.98 10.39
N VAL A 142 -12.06 3.78 9.96
CA VAL A 142 -12.71 3.07 8.87
C VAL A 142 -13.35 1.81 9.41
N ALA A 143 -14.62 1.56 9.10
CA ALA A 143 -15.38 0.40 9.58
C ALA A 143 -16.04 -0.36 8.42
N GLY A 144 -16.15 -1.68 8.57
CA GLY A 144 -16.84 -2.58 7.63
C GLY A 144 -15.95 -3.23 6.57
N GLY A 145 -14.77 -2.67 6.31
CA GLY A 145 -13.84 -3.18 5.31
C GLY A 145 -12.47 -2.51 5.39
N THR A 146 -11.54 -3.01 4.58
CA THR A 146 -10.21 -2.41 4.45
C THR A 146 -10.24 -1.30 3.39
N VAL A 147 -9.37 -0.30 3.53
CA VAL A 147 -9.19 0.76 2.52
C VAL A 147 -7.71 0.93 2.17
N SER A 148 -7.45 1.41 0.96
CA SER A 148 -6.17 2.04 0.63
C SER A 148 -6.32 3.55 0.82
N VAL A 149 -5.30 4.20 1.36
CA VAL A 149 -5.27 5.65 1.58
C VAL A 149 -4.00 6.21 0.98
N ASN A 150 -4.09 7.30 0.24
CA ASN A 150 -2.94 8.07 -0.23
C ASN A 150 -3.13 9.56 0.10
N ARG A 151 -2.00 10.24 0.35
CA ARG A 151 -1.94 11.67 0.61
C ARG A 151 -0.99 12.32 -0.37
N GLU A 152 -1.40 13.44 -0.94
CA GLU A 152 -0.56 14.37 -1.69
C GLU A 152 -0.57 15.74 -1.02
N SER A 153 0.58 16.43 -1.04
CA SER A 153 0.67 17.80 -0.55
C SER A 153 1.67 18.63 -1.36
N TRP A 154 1.33 19.90 -1.62
CA TRP A 154 2.19 20.85 -2.33
C TRP A 154 1.93 22.31 -1.91
N GLU A 155 2.80 23.21 -2.35
CA GLU A 155 2.61 24.65 -2.20
C GLU A 155 1.61 25.20 -3.24
N GLN A 156 0.55 25.86 -2.78
CA GLN A 156 -0.53 26.39 -3.64
C GLN A 156 -0.04 27.33 -4.75
N ALA A 157 0.99 28.14 -4.47
CA ALA A 157 1.52 29.13 -5.42
C ALA A 157 2.46 28.55 -6.47
N LEU A 158 3.17 27.46 -6.14
CA LEU A 158 4.04 26.75 -7.08
C LEU A 158 3.26 25.70 -7.88
N GLY A 159 2.15 25.21 -7.31
CA GLY A 159 1.45 24.06 -7.85
C GLY A 159 2.27 22.79 -7.67
N ASN A 160 1.99 21.81 -8.52
CA ASN A 160 2.41 20.44 -8.32
C ASN A 160 3.81 20.11 -8.88
N VAL A 161 4.61 21.14 -9.19
CA VAL A 161 6.03 21.01 -9.58
C VAL A 161 6.97 20.77 -8.39
N PHE A 162 6.38 20.61 -7.20
CA PHE A 162 7.10 20.36 -5.96
C PHE A 162 6.15 19.70 -4.96
N THR A 163 5.80 18.45 -5.28
CA THR A 163 4.78 17.69 -4.56
C THR A 163 5.43 16.58 -3.74
N ILE A 164 4.79 16.22 -2.64
CA ILE A 164 5.12 15.03 -1.88
C ILE A 164 3.88 14.15 -1.87
N SER A 165 4.07 12.85 -2.10
CA SER A 165 3.00 11.85 -2.01
C SER A 165 3.43 10.67 -1.17
N TRP A 166 2.46 10.07 -0.49
CA TRP A 166 2.61 8.91 0.36
C TRP A 166 1.40 8.00 0.24
N ASP A 167 1.68 6.71 0.12
CA ASP A 167 0.77 5.66 0.56
C ASP A 167 0.69 5.67 2.10
N VAL A 168 -0.52 5.69 2.66
CA VAL A 168 -0.75 5.80 4.11
C VAL A 168 -1.17 4.45 4.66
N TYR A 169 -0.38 3.92 5.60
CA TYR A 169 -0.68 2.66 6.28
C TYR A 169 -1.63 2.89 7.47
N PRO A 170 -2.49 1.92 7.79
CA PRO A 170 -3.24 1.97 9.04
C PRO A 170 -2.29 1.92 10.24
N VAL A 171 -2.77 2.33 11.42
CA VAL A 171 -2.02 2.35 12.67
C VAL A 171 -1.61 0.94 13.11
N LYS A 172 -2.50 -0.05 12.93
CA LYS A 172 -2.30 -1.43 13.39
C LYS A 172 -0.94 -2.06 13.01
N PRO A 173 -0.48 -2.00 11.74
CA PRO A 173 0.82 -2.54 11.34
C PRO A 173 2.03 -1.70 11.76
N GLN A 174 1.84 -0.45 12.20
CA GLN A 174 2.93 0.45 12.57
C GLN A 174 3.66 -0.01 13.84
N MET A 175 4.84 0.55 14.10
CA MET A 175 5.75 0.08 15.15
C MET A 175 6.12 1.16 16.15
N THR A 176 6.76 0.74 17.24
CA THR A 176 7.36 1.66 18.23
C THR A 176 8.84 1.90 17.97
N THR A 177 9.45 1.21 17.00
CA THR A 177 10.89 1.30 16.72
C THR A 177 11.14 1.30 15.22
N TYR A 178 11.92 2.28 14.74
CA TYR A 178 12.31 2.45 13.34
C TYR A 178 13.83 2.61 13.24
N ILE A 179 14.39 2.15 12.13
CA ILE A 179 15.78 2.42 11.76
C ILE A 179 15.74 3.19 10.45
N LEU A 180 16.38 4.35 10.42
CA LEU A 180 16.44 5.17 9.22
C LEU A 180 17.30 4.48 8.14
N PRO A 181 16.72 4.05 7.00
CA PRO A 181 17.46 3.30 5.99
C PRO A 181 18.44 4.14 5.16
N PHE A 182 18.28 5.46 5.13
CA PHE A 182 19.15 6.35 4.36
C PHE A 182 19.26 7.69 5.08
N GLY A 183 20.46 8.24 5.13
CA GLY A 183 20.75 9.53 5.76
C GLY A 183 21.64 10.40 4.88
N GLU A 184 21.89 11.61 5.36
CA GLU A 184 22.73 12.61 4.68
C GLU A 184 24.20 12.19 4.58
N ASP A 185 24.61 11.21 5.40
CA ASP A 185 25.94 10.59 5.32
C ASP A 185 26.18 9.90 3.96
N LEU A 186 25.11 9.51 3.25
CA LEU A 186 25.22 8.87 1.94
C LEU A 186 25.53 9.84 0.80
N ALA A 187 25.26 11.13 0.97
CA ALA A 187 25.53 12.14 -0.06
C ALA A 187 27.04 12.39 -0.23
N GLY A 188 27.83 12.19 0.82
CA GLY A 188 29.29 12.34 0.79
C GLY A 188 30.02 11.11 0.25
N ALA A 189 31.34 11.24 0.11
CA ALA A 189 32.21 10.09 -0.15
C ALA A 189 32.13 9.07 1.01
N PRO A 190 32.16 7.75 0.74
CA PRO A 190 32.50 7.13 -0.54
C PRO A 190 31.32 6.84 -1.48
N THR A 191 30.08 7.04 -1.03
CA THR A 191 28.88 6.68 -1.80
C THR A 191 28.54 7.72 -2.85
N ASN A 192 28.55 9.02 -2.50
CA ASN A 192 28.18 10.14 -3.38
C ASN A 192 26.75 10.01 -3.94
N TYR A 193 25.79 9.67 -3.08
CA TYR A 193 24.37 9.55 -3.45
C TYR A 193 23.67 10.89 -3.31
N GLU A 194 23.72 11.71 -4.36
CA GLU A 194 23.21 13.09 -4.37
C GLU A 194 21.72 13.20 -4.03
N SER A 195 20.92 12.14 -4.25
CA SER A 195 19.51 12.10 -3.87
C SER A 195 19.25 12.20 -2.35
N PHE A 196 20.29 12.07 -1.52
CA PHE A 196 20.21 12.15 -0.06
C PHE A 196 20.97 13.34 0.54
N VAL A 197 21.19 14.43 -0.20
CA VAL A 197 21.83 15.64 0.36
C VAL A 197 21.06 16.21 1.54
N ARG A 198 19.73 16.10 1.53
CA ARG A 198 18.86 16.33 2.69
C ARG A 198 17.97 15.12 2.92
N VAL A 199 17.83 14.74 4.18
CA VAL A 199 16.90 13.69 4.62
C VAL A 199 16.12 14.17 5.83
N TYR A 200 14.82 13.96 5.77
CA TYR A 200 13.87 14.31 6.83
C TYR A 200 13.08 13.07 7.22
N ALA A 201 12.82 12.91 8.52
CA ALA A 201 11.82 11.96 9.01
C ALA A 201 10.75 12.69 9.83
N LEU A 202 9.49 12.50 9.43
CA LEU A 202 8.31 12.97 10.14
C LEU A 202 7.88 11.83 11.08
N LEU A 203 8.00 12.06 12.39
CA LEU A 203 7.64 11.09 13.43
C LEU A 203 6.29 11.50 14.01
N GLN A 204 5.23 10.79 13.65
CA GLN A 204 3.87 11.11 14.08
C GLN A 204 3.40 10.11 15.13
N ALA A 205 2.97 10.62 16.28
CA ALA A 205 2.41 9.78 17.33
C ALA A 205 0.98 9.34 17.00
N THR A 206 0.64 8.10 17.30
CA THR A 206 -0.75 7.61 17.16
C THR A 206 -1.50 7.61 18.48
N GLU A 207 -0.79 7.88 19.59
CA GLU A 207 -1.32 7.87 20.95
C GLU A 207 -0.84 9.09 21.74
N ASP A 208 -1.60 9.47 22.76
CA ASP A 208 -1.21 10.56 23.64
C ASP A 208 0.00 10.22 24.50
N THR A 209 0.75 11.23 24.90
CA THR A 209 1.91 11.09 25.79
C THR A 209 3.01 10.14 25.27
N THR A 210 3.08 9.95 23.95
CA THR A 210 4.12 9.17 23.27
C THR A 210 5.49 9.83 23.49
N VAL A 211 6.41 9.12 24.14
CA VAL A 211 7.78 9.58 24.39
C VAL A 211 8.70 9.03 23.31
N VAL A 212 9.31 9.92 22.51
CA VAL A 212 10.27 9.57 21.45
C VAL A 212 11.70 9.82 21.92
N GLN A 213 12.58 8.85 21.68
CA GLN A 213 14.02 8.87 21.95
C GLN A 213 14.78 8.44 20.69
N ILE A 214 15.98 8.98 20.51
CA ILE A 214 16.78 8.77 19.29
C ILE A 214 18.19 8.37 19.71
N ASP A 215 18.75 7.40 19.00
CA ASP A 215 20.13 6.94 19.13
C ASP A 215 20.75 7.06 17.72
N PHE A 216 21.60 8.07 17.53
CA PHE A 216 22.16 8.43 16.21
C PHE A 216 23.32 7.52 15.83
N ASP A 217 24.09 7.05 16.81
CA ASP A 217 25.31 6.28 16.59
C ASP A 217 25.15 4.77 16.81
N GLN A 218 23.97 4.35 17.27
CA GLN A 218 23.62 2.98 17.62
C GLN A 218 24.53 2.38 18.70
N ASP A 219 25.04 3.20 19.63
CA ASP A 219 25.85 2.72 20.75
C ASP A 219 25.02 2.09 21.89
N GLY A 220 23.68 2.19 21.79
CA GLY A 220 22.73 1.69 22.78
C GLY A 220 22.34 2.73 23.85
N THR A 221 22.80 3.97 23.72
CA THR A 221 22.48 5.11 24.57
C THR A 221 21.70 6.16 23.77
N TYR A 222 20.60 6.67 24.34
CA TYR A 222 19.86 7.73 23.67
C TYR A 222 20.58 9.08 23.75
N ASP A 223 20.58 9.76 22.62
CA ASP A 223 21.30 10.99 22.35
C ASP A 223 20.55 12.24 22.77
N THR A 224 21.29 13.35 22.90
CA THR A 224 20.69 14.68 23.06
C THR A 224 20.36 15.28 21.69
N PHE A 225 19.18 15.84 21.52
CA PHE A 225 18.74 16.51 20.29
C PHE A 225 17.87 17.72 20.62
N CYS A 226 17.59 18.58 19.63
CA CYS A 226 16.66 19.70 19.82
C CYS A 226 15.23 19.16 19.87
N THR A 227 14.56 19.30 21.01
CA THR A 227 13.22 18.75 21.23
C THR A 227 12.09 19.75 20.95
N ASP A 228 12.40 20.94 20.41
CA ASP A 228 11.42 21.99 20.12
C ASP A 228 10.65 21.67 18.83
N LYS A 229 9.37 21.29 18.98
CA LYS A 229 8.44 20.99 17.89
C LYS A 229 8.18 22.18 16.96
N THR A 230 8.26 23.40 17.49
CA THR A 230 8.05 24.65 16.73
C THR A 230 9.28 25.09 15.97
N ARG A 231 10.44 24.47 16.25
CA ARG A 231 11.72 24.75 15.60
C ARG A 231 12.20 26.20 15.75
N ALA A 232 11.64 26.95 16.70
CA ALA A 232 11.96 28.35 16.93
C ALA A 232 13.32 28.52 17.62
N THR A 233 13.64 27.67 18.60
CA THR A 233 14.94 27.67 19.27
C THR A 233 15.28 26.29 19.78
N CYS A 234 16.48 25.81 19.45
CA CYS A 234 16.92 24.50 19.93
C CYS A 234 16.91 24.44 21.46
N THR A 235 16.10 23.54 22.01
CA THR A 235 16.12 23.16 23.41
C THR A 235 16.67 21.73 23.50
N PRO A 236 17.92 21.54 23.96
CA PRO A 236 18.51 20.21 24.04
C PRO A 236 17.81 19.33 25.08
N GLY A 237 17.48 18.10 24.70
CA GLY A 237 16.95 17.06 25.57
C GLY A 237 17.17 15.67 24.99
N THR A 238 16.90 14.62 25.77
CA THR A 238 17.08 13.21 25.34
C THR A 238 15.78 12.55 24.88
N SER A 239 14.69 13.31 24.87
CA SER A 239 13.37 12.82 24.50
C SER A 239 12.41 13.97 24.19
N VAL A 240 11.48 13.75 23.27
CA VAL A 240 10.34 14.62 23.02
C VAL A 240 9.04 13.87 23.32
N THR A 241 8.04 14.54 23.90
CA THR A 241 6.71 13.96 24.12
C THR A 241 5.73 14.51 23.10
N LEU A 242 5.01 13.61 22.45
CA LEU A 242 4.00 13.88 21.44
C LEU A 242 2.65 13.38 21.93
N ASN A 243 1.61 14.18 21.71
CA ASN A 243 0.24 13.72 21.81
C ASN A 243 -0.21 13.10 20.48
N ARG A 244 -1.35 12.41 20.48
CA ARG A 244 -1.87 11.76 19.27
C ARG A 244 -1.92 12.74 18.09
N GLY A 245 -1.50 12.27 16.93
CA GLY A 245 -1.33 13.00 15.69
C GLY A 245 -0.30 14.13 15.70
N GLU A 246 0.31 14.53 16.82
CA GLU A 246 1.44 15.48 16.79
C GLU A 246 2.64 14.86 16.08
N VAL A 247 3.38 15.73 15.37
CA VAL A 247 4.52 15.33 14.55
C VAL A 247 5.80 15.98 15.08
N PHE A 248 6.88 15.19 15.13
CA PHE A 248 8.24 15.69 15.33
C PHE A 248 9.04 15.55 14.03
N LEU A 249 9.68 16.63 13.59
CA LEU A 249 10.57 16.61 12.43
C LEU A 249 12.01 16.31 12.86
N LEU A 250 12.51 15.14 12.47
CA LEU A 250 13.91 14.76 12.59
C LEU A 250 14.67 15.19 11.34
N ASP A 251 15.58 16.14 11.52
CA ASP A 251 16.39 16.75 10.46
C ASP A 251 17.69 17.35 11.05
N ASN A 252 18.43 18.13 10.24
CA ASN A 252 19.64 18.81 10.67
C ASN A 252 19.46 19.80 11.84
N PHE A 253 18.29 20.44 11.95
CA PHE A 253 18.00 21.27 13.13
C PHE A 253 17.89 20.40 14.37
N ALA A 254 17.14 19.29 14.32
CA ALA A 254 16.99 18.37 15.44
C ALA A 254 18.34 17.82 15.93
N VAL A 255 19.23 17.42 15.03
CA VAL A 255 20.56 16.86 15.37
C VAL A 255 21.62 17.92 15.70
N SER A 256 21.32 19.22 15.54
CA SER A 256 22.32 20.29 15.69
C SER A 256 23.10 20.37 17.02
N PRO A 257 22.61 19.86 18.18
CA PRO A 257 23.41 19.79 19.40
C PRO A 257 24.53 18.76 19.34
N GLN A 258 24.45 17.81 18.40
CA GLN A 258 25.40 16.73 18.26
C GLN A 258 26.68 17.19 17.58
N ALA A 259 27.79 16.58 17.99
CA ALA A 259 29.09 16.79 17.36
C ALA A 259 29.25 15.86 16.15
N ALA A 260 30.14 16.24 15.23
CA ALA A 260 30.54 15.35 14.14
C ALA A 260 31.06 14.00 14.70
N PRO A 261 30.75 12.87 14.03
CA PRO A 261 30.14 12.79 12.71
C PRO A 261 28.60 12.93 12.68
N TYR A 262 27.89 12.84 13.81
CA TYR A 262 26.42 12.74 13.89
C TYR A 262 25.68 14.08 13.88
N ASN A 263 26.31 15.12 13.32
CA ASN A 263 25.70 16.46 13.25
C ASN A 263 24.82 16.65 11.99
N VAL A 264 24.48 15.55 11.34
CA VAL A 264 23.43 15.42 10.30
C VAL A 264 22.62 14.16 10.61
N VAL A 265 21.52 13.92 9.90
CA VAL A 265 20.75 12.68 10.07
C VAL A 265 21.47 11.53 9.36
N HIS A 266 21.88 10.48 10.08
CA HIS A 266 22.67 9.37 9.54
C HIS A 266 21.83 8.13 9.24
N THR A 267 22.23 7.40 8.20
CA THR A 267 21.80 6.03 7.93
C THR A 267 22.04 5.17 9.17
N GLY A 268 21.01 4.40 9.56
CA GLY A 268 21.04 3.57 10.75
C GLY A 268 20.56 4.27 12.03
N THR A 269 20.27 5.58 12.02
CA THR A 269 19.68 6.25 13.20
C THR A 269 18.49 5.46 13.73
N LEU A 270 18.53 5.09 15.01
CA LEU A 270 17.49 4.34 15.69
C LEU A 270 16.51 5.31 16.35
N ILE A 271 15.24 5.19 15.97
CA ILE A 271 14.13 5.95 16.55
C ILE A 271 13.31 4.98 17.39
N LYS A 272 13.04 5.34 18.64
CA LYS A 272 12.20 4.55 19.54
C LYS A 272 11.15 5.41 20.21
N ALA A 273 9.94 4.90 20.30
CA ALA A 273 8.84 5.49 21.04
C ALA A 273 8.31 4.57 22.14
N SER A 274 7.60 5.15 23.11
CA SER A 274 6.85 4.39 24.12
C SER A 274 5.57 3.77 23.55
N GLU A 275 4.96 4.43 22.56
CA GLU A 275 3.76 3.99 21.85
C GLU A 275 4.03 3.97 20.34
N THR A 276 3.05 3.53 19.56
CA THR A 276 3.18 3.38 18.10
C THR A 276 3.42 4.73 17.41
N LEU A 277 4.31 4.72 16.40
CA LEU A 277 4.57 5.85 15.52
C LEU A 277 4.19 5.50 14.09
N GLN A 278 3.65 6.48 13.37
CA GLN A 278 3.74 6.52 11.91
C GLN A 278 4.99 7.33 11.51
N VAL A 279 5.76 6.82 10.56
CA VAL A 279 6.98 7.48 10.07
C VAL A 279 6.95 7.65 8.57
N ASN A 280 7.21 8.86 8.10
CA ASN A 280 7.35 9.19 6.69
C ASN A 280 8.67 9.91 6.46
N TYR A 281 9.32 9.62 5.33
CA TYR A 281 10.58 10.19 4.95
C TYR A 281 10.43 11.14 3.77
N ILE A 282 11.28 12.16 3.74
CA ILE A 282 11.47 13.02 2.58
C ILE A 282 12.97 13.08 2.31
N ALA A 283 13.38 12.91 1.05
CA ALA A 283 14.74 13.16 0.62
C ALA A 283 14.77 14.14 -0.56
N GLY A 284 15.86 14.88 -0.69
CA GLY A 284 16.04 15.82 -1.79
C GLY A 284 17.39 16.54 -1.76
N HIS A 285 17.51 17.56 -2.61
CA HIS A 285 18.73 18.34 -2.80
C HIS A 285 18.43 19.83 -2.64
N ASP A 286 19.19 20.50 -1.77
CA ASP A 286 18.89 21.88 -1.34
C ASP A 286 19.38 22.98 -2.29
N THR A 287 20.10 22.63 -3.35
CA THR A 287 20.52 23.59 -4.39
C THR A 287 19.71 23.55 -5.69
N ASP A 288 18.81 22.58 -5.83
CA ASP A 288 18.16 22.29 -7.12
C ASP A 288 16.80 22.97 -7.30
N ASN A 289 16.41 23.85 -6.37
CA ASN A 289 15.16 24.61 -6.29
C ASN A 289 13.86 23.79 -6.21
N TYR A 290 13.77 22.63 -6.85
CA TYR A 290 12.62 21.73 -6.89
C TYR A 290 13.18 20.30 -6.94
N GLN A 291 13.33 19.68 -5.76
CA GLN A 291 13.62 18.25 -5.66
C GLN A 291 13.19 17.76 -4.27
N ALA A 292 12.09 17.01 -4.23
CA ALA A 292 11.60 16.34 -3.03
C ALA A 292 11.03 14.98 -3.42
N ARG A 293 11.27 13.97 -2.60
CA ARG A 293 10.75 12.61 -2.81
C ARG A 293 10.19 12.10 -1.50
N GLY A 294 8.91 11.74 -1.50
CA GLY A 294 8.22 11.16 -0.35
C GLY A 294 8.38 9.64 -0.31
N PHE A 295 8.64 9.09 0.88
CA PHE A 295 8.62 7.65 1.11
C PHE A 295 7.88 7.34 2.41
N SER A 296 6.96 6.40 2.38
CA SER A 296 6.34 5.90 3.60
C SER A 296 7.24 4.84 4.22
N ALA A 297 7.52 4.95 5.53
CA ALA A 297 8.30 3.93 6.22
C ALA A 297 7.50 2.64 6.26
N PHE A 298 7.88 1.67 5.43
CA PHE A 298 7.22 0.38 5.44
C PHE A 298 7.43 -0.25 6.83
N PRO A 299 6.38 -0.65 7.56
CA PRO A 299 6.59 -1.13 8.92
C PRO A 299 7.51 -2.34 8.94
N ARG A 300 8.53 -2.32 9.80
CA ARG A 300 9.63 -3.30 9.77
C ARG A 300 9.19 -4.76 9.92
N GLY A 301 8.07 -4.99 10.59
CA GLY A 301 7.47 -6.32 10.74
C GLY A 301 6.96 -6.94 9.45
N PHE A 302 6.84 -6.14 8.39
CA PHE A 302 6.50 -6.59 7.05
C PHE A 302 7.67 -6.44 6.07
N TRP A 303 8.85 -6.04 6.53
CA TRP A 303 10.04 -6.17 5.69
C TRP A 303 10.26 -7.64 5.38
N ASP A 304 10.68 -7.91 4.16
CA ASP A 304 10.83 -9.25 3.63
C ASP A 304 12.21 -9.41 2.98
N ASP A 305 12.48 -10.59 2.43
CA ASP A 305 13.66 -10.82 1.60
C ASP A 305 13.33 -10.81 0.09
N GLU A 306 12.08 -10.58 -0.31
CA GLU A 306 11.64 -10.52 -1.72
C GLU A 306 10.87 -9.25 -2.07
N TYR A 307 11.29 -8.55 -3.14
CA TYR A 307 10.65 -7.30 -3.60
C TYR A 307 10.56 -7.19 -5.12
N TYR A 308 9.55 -6.46 -5.59
CA TYR A 308 9.43 -6.01 -6.98
C TYR A 308 9.41 -4.47 -7.06
N SER A 309 10.12 -3.93 -8.05
CA SER A 309 10.13 -2.50 -8.39
C SER A 309 9.63 -2.34 -9.83
N PRO A 310 8.43 -1.80 -10.07
CA PRO A 310 7.83 -1.82 -11.42
C PRO A 310 8.32 -0.72 -12.36
N VAL A 311 8.90 0.36 -11.85
CA VAL A 311 9.25 1.54 -12.68
C VAL A 311 10.61 1.33 -13.36
N ASP A 312 10.65 1.58 -14.67
CA ASP A 312 11.83 1.48 -15.51
C ASP A 312 12.54 2.83 -15.69
N SER A 313 13.76 2.86 -16.24
CA SER A 313 14.39 4.13 -16.65
C SER A 313 13.88 4.59 -18.02
N SER A 314 13.72 5.90 -18.20
CA SER A 314 13.39 6.46 -19.51
C SER A 314 14.48 6.14 -20.55
N ASN A 315 14.08 5.67 -21.73
CA ASN A 315 14.94 5.46 -22.91
C ASN A 315 16.20 4.59 -22.72
N GLY A 316 16.33 3.88 -21.59
CA GLY A 316 17.50 3.04 -21.27
C GLY A 316 18.80 3.84 -21.15
N THR A 317 18.73 5.17 -20.96
CA THR A 317 19.89 6.06 -20.85
C THR A 317 19.96 6.71 -19.48
N ALA A 318 21.12 7.26 -19.13
CA ALA A 318 21.35 8.06 -17.91
C ALA A 318 20.66 9.44 -17.95
N THR A 319 19.62 9.64 -18.78
CA THR A 319 19.02 10.95 -19.00
C THR A 319 17.96 11.27 -17.97
N TYR A 320 17.11 10.30 -17.59
CA TYR A 320 16.25 10.35 -16.39
C TYR A 320 16.20 8.93 -15.79
N PRO A 321 17.24 8.56 -15.02
CA PRO A 321 17.43 7.19 -14.59
C PRO A 321 16.54 6.81 -13.40
N THR A 322 16.09 5.56 -13.38
CA THR A 322 15.48 4.95 -12.19
C THR A 322 16.54 4.14 -11.44
N ASN A 323 16.70 4.42 -10.15
CA ASN A 323 17.66 3.75 -9.28
C ASN A 323 16.96 3.22 -8.02
N ILE A 324 17.52 2.16 -7.43
CA ILE A 324 16.99 1.53 -6.22
C ILE A 324 18.06 1.58 -5.15
N TYR A 325 17.70 2.05 -3.96
CA TYR A 325 18.58 2.10 -2.79
C TYR A 325 18.15 1.05 -1.79
N ILE A 326 19.09 0.18 -1.43
CA ILE A 326 18.83 -1.04 -0.65
C ILE A 326 19.57 -0.93 0.67
N TYR A 327 18.83 -0.96 1.77
CA TYR A 327 19.35 -0.94 3.13
C TYR A 327 19.44 -2.35 3.70
N ASN A 328 20.62 -2.73 4.16
CA ASN A 328 20.84 -3.95 4.92
C ASN A 328 20.78 -3.63 6.42
N PRO A 329 19.73 -4.09 7.14
CA PRO A 329 19.60 -3.86 8.58
C PRO A 329 20.35 -4.87 9.45
N ASN A 330 21.07 -5.81 8.83
CA ASN A 330 21.69 -6.93 9.53
C ASN A 330 23.12 -6.60 9.95
N SER A 331 23.61 -7.30 10.98
CA SER A 331 25.00 -7.19 11.44
C SER A 331 26.02 -7.89 10.53
N SER A 332 25.55 -8.53 9.45
CA SER A 332 26.38 -9.22 8.45
C SER A 332 26.09 -8.72 7.05
N ASP A 333 27.05 -8.89 6.15
CA ASP A 333 26.88 -8.64 4.73
C ASP A 333 25.67 -9.41 4.17
N LEU A 334 24.84 -8.71 3.39
CA LEU A 334 23.65 -9.24 2.76
C LEU A 334 23.93 -9.47 1.27
N THR A 335 23.64 -10.67 0.77
CA THR A 335 23.68 -10.93 -0.68
C THR A 335 22.31 -10.65 -1.27
N ILE A 336 22.25 -9.80 -2.29
CA ILE A 336 21.04 -9.57 -3.09
C ILE A 336 21.24 -10.23 -4.45
N ASN A 337 20.36 -11.16 -4.80
CA ASN A 337 20.17 -11.63 -6.17
C ASN A 337 19.15 -10.73 -6.85
N TYR A 338 19.39 -10.34 -8.10
CA TYR A 338 18.46 -9.53 -8.86
C TYR A 338 18.13 -10.14 -10.21
N GLN A 339 16.95 -9.80 -10.72
CA GLN A 339 16.53 -10.10 -12.08
C GLN A 339 15.84 -8.89 -12.71
N THR A 340 16.11 -8.69 -13.99
CA THR A 340 15.46 -7.73 -14.89
C THR A 340 15.05 -8.47 -16.17
N SER A 341 14.38 -7.80 -17.10
CA SER A 341 14.05 -8.34 -18.42
C SER A 341 15.29 -8.55 -19.31
N THR A 342 16.42 -7.91 -18.97
CA THR A 342 17.67 -7.94 -19.76
C THR A 342 18.75 -8.83 -19.14
N GLY A 343 18.62 -9.24 -17.88
CA GLY A 343 19.61 -10.09 -17.22
C GLY A 343 19.32 -10.37 -15.76
N SER A 344 20.24 -11.08 -15.11
CA SER A 344 20.22 -11.35 -13.67
C SER A 344 21.64 -11.37 -13.13
N GLY A 345 21.78 -11.24 -11.81
CA GLY A 345 23.07 -11.25 -11.14
C GLY A 345 22.93 -11.19 -9.64
N SER A 346 24.03 -10.90 -8.95
CA SER A 346 24.05 -10.73 -7.50
C SER A 346 25.09 -9.69 -7.06
N PHE A 347 24.84 -9.02 -5.95
CA PHE A 347 25.78 -8.10 -5.31
C PHE A 347 25.67 -8.18 -3.78
N ILE A 348 26.61 -7.54 -3.09
CA ILE A 348 26.67 -7.51 -1.62
C ILE A 348 26.33 -6.10 -1.12
N VAL A 349 25.44 -6.02 -0.14
CA VAL A 349 25.17 -4.83 0.66
C VAL A 349 25.78 -5.06 2.04
N PRO A 350 26.83 -4.30 2.44
CA PRO A 350 27.48 -4.50 3.73
C PRO A 350 26.52 -4.31 4.91
N ALA A 351 26.86 -4.90 6.05
CA ALA A 351 26.10 -4.75 7.30
C ALA A 351 25.77 -3.28 7.63
N ASN A 352 24.55 -3.03 8.10
CA ASN A 352 24.05 -1.71 8.54
C ASN A 352 24.32 -0.58 7.55
N SER A 353 24.18 -0.86 6.25
CA SER A 353 24.53 0.12 5.21
C SER A 353 23.54 0.11 4.05
N THR A 354 23.51 1.22 3.32
CA THR A 354 22.71 1.38 2.10
C THR A 354 23.57 1.43 0.87
N ARG A 355 23.12 0.78 -0.21
CA ARG A 355 23.79 0.78 -1.50
C ARG A 355 22.83 1.02 -2.66
N SER A 356 23.33 1.71 -3.68
CA SER A 356 22.66 1.91 -4.97
C SER A 356 22.75 0.66 -5.84
N PHE A 357 21.63 0.27 -6.44
CA PHE A 357 21.56 -0.75 -7.49
C PHE A 357 22.46 -0.39 -8.67
N GLN A 358 22.47 0.88 -9.10
CA GLN A 358 23.32 1.33 -10.20
C GLN A 358 24.81 1.20 -9.87
N GLN A 359 25.24 1.59 -8.68
CA GLN A 359 26.66 1.53 -8.32
C GLN A 359 27.16 0.07 -8.23
N LEU A 360 26.30 -0.85 -7.77
CA LEU A 360 26.65 -2.25 -7.59
C LEU A 360 26.56 -3.09 -8.87
N THR A 361 25.64 -2.76 -9.79
CA THR A 361 25.46 -3.50 -11.05
C THR A 361 26.11 -2.81 -12.26
N GLY A 362 26.51 -1.55 -12.12
CA GLY A 362 26.97 -0.69 -13.20
C GLY A 362 25.85 -0.16 -14.11
N ASN A 363 24.58 -0.45 -13.81
CA ASN A 363 23.45 -0.11 -14.67
C ASN A 363 22.24 0.37 -13.84
N TYR A 364 21.54 1.39 -14.32
CA TYR A 364 20.20 1.75 -13.81
C TYR A 364 19.16 0.69 -14.20
N VAL A 365 17.93 0.82 -13.70
CA VAL A 365 16.83 -0.08 -14.09
C VAL A 365 16.62 -0.02 -15.61
N PRO A 366 16.70 -1.14 -16.36
CA PRO A 366 16.58 -1.12 -17.82
C PRO A 366 15.19 -0.66 -18.28
N GLN A 367 15.12 0.02 -19.43
CA GLN A 367 13.84 0.38 -20.04
C GLN A 367 12.98 -0.86 -20.34
N GLY A 368 11.67 -0.74 -20.10
CA GLY A 368 10.69 -1.81 -20.24
C GLY A 368 10.85 -2.93 -19.20
N SER A 369 11.63 -2.70 -18.14
CA SER A 369 11.93 -3.69 -17.12
C SER A 369 11.56 -3.22 -15.72
N GLY A 370 10.85 -4.08 -14.99
CA GLY A 370 10.86 -4.03 -13.55
C GLY A 370 12.13 -4.70 -13.01
N VAL A 371 12.32 -4.64 -11.69
CA VAL A 371 13.39 -5.36 -11.00
C VAL A 371 12.77 -6.27 -9.94
N TYR A 372 13.22 -7.52 -9.92
CA TYR A 372 13.02 -8.42 -8.79
C TYR A 372 14.31 -8.47 -7.96
N LEU A 373 14.18 -8.36 -6.65
CA LEU A 373 15.28 -8.43 -5.69
C LEU A 373 14.99 -9.54 -4.67
N GLN A 374 15.96 -10.42 -4.44
CA GLN A 374 15.92 -11.45 -3.41
C GLN A 374 17.16 -11.33 -2.52
N GLY A 375 16.96 -11.04 -1.25
CA GLY A 375 17.99 -11.03 -0.23
C GLY A 375 18.29 -12.42 0.32
N SER A 376 19.49 -12.60 0.88
CA SER A 376 19.82 -13.77 1.71
C SER A 376 19.25 -13.68 3.12
N ASP A 377 18.70 -12.52 3.48
CA ASP A 377 18.01 -12.17 4.72
C ASP A 377 17.12 -10.94 4.45
N VAL A 378 16.34 -10.52 5.43
CA VAL A 378 15.42 -9.38 5.36
C VAL A 378 16.18 -8.09 5.05
N PHE A 379 15.60 -7.26 4.17
CA PHE A 379 16.09 -5.92 3.84
C PHE A 379 14.94 -4.98 3.52
N TRP A 380 15.24 -3.72 3.24
CA TRP A 380 14.26 -2.80 2.68
C TRP A 380 14.92 -1.79 1.74
N GLY A 381 14.13 -1.04 0.99
CA GLY A 381 14.65 -0.06 0.06
C GLY A 381 13.60 0.86 -0.53
N VAL A 382 14.09 1.84 -1.28
CA VAL A 382 13.29 2.83 -2.00
C VAL A 382 13.74 2.90 -3.45
N THR A 383 12.81 3.22 -4.33
CA THR A 383 13.08 3.51 -5.73
C THR A 383 12.96 5.01 -5.97
N ILE A 384 13.92 5.56 -6.71
CA ILE A 384 14.00 6.97 -7.06
C ILE A 384 13.99 7.10 -8.58
N ILE A 385 13.12 7.98 -9.09
CA ILE A 385 13.04 8.37 -10.50
C ILE A 385 13.81 9.68 -10.66
N ASP A 386 14.47 9.79 -11.83
CA ASP A 386 15.42 10.85 -12.15
C ASP A 386 16.49 10.98 -11.06
N ASP A 387 17.15 9.85 -10.76
CA ASP A 387 18.15 9.79 -9.69
C ASP A 387 19.32 10.75 -9.97
N GLY A 388 19.59 11.64 -9.01
CA GLY A 388 20.55 12.74 -9.15
C GLY A 388 20.10 13.89 -10.06
N GLY A 389 18.87 13.85 -10.59
CA GLY A 389 18.30 14.86 -11.48
C GLY A 389 17.14 15.65 -10.82
N PRO A 390 16.92 16.91 -11.24
CA PRO A 390 15.82 17.75 -10.76
C PRO A 390 14.78 18.03 -11.87
N THR A 391 14.49 17.05 -12.73
CA THR A 391 13.48 17.18 -13.80
C THR A 391 12.19 16.40 -13.52
N HIS A 392 12.32 15.20 -12.95
CA HIS A 392 11.20 14.29 -12.71
C HIS A 392 11.30 13.67 -11.32
N GLU A 393 11.14 14.49 -10.29
CA GLU A 393 11.49 14.09 -8.93
C GLU A 393 10.33 13.43 -8.20
N TRP A 394 10.35 12.11 -8.18
CA TRP A 394 9.49 11.33 -7.30
C TRP A 394 10.17 10.01 -6.93
N GLY A 395 9.55 9.31 -6.00
CA GLY A 395 10.04 8.02 -5.53
C GLY A 395 8.95 7.28 -4.78
N TYR A 396 9.25 6.04 -4.42
CA TYR A 396 8.32 5.21 -3.67
C TYR A 396 9.09 4.14 -2.88
N SER A 397 8.44 3.63 -1.84
CA SER A 397 8.94 2.53 -1.02
C SER A 397 8.77 1.19 -1.75
N LEU A 398 9.75 0.30 -1.64
CA LEU A 398 9.61 -1.05 -2.20
C LEU A 398 8.49 -1.81 -1.47
N ILE A 399 7.61 -2.44 -2.26
CA ILE A 399 6.51 -3.27 -1.76
C ILE A 399 6.95 -4.75 -1.79
N PRO A 400 6.87 -5.47 -0.65
CA PRO A 400 7.21 -6.89 -0.59
C PRO A 400 6.44 -7.77 -1.58
N ALA A 401 7.10 -8.83 -2.06
CA ALA A 401 6.52 -9.75 -3.03
C ALA A 401 5.28 -10.49 -2.49
N PHE A 402 5.22 -10.76 -1.18
CA PHE A 402 4.07 -11.45 -0.56
C PHE A 402 2.78 -10.62 -0.58
N LEU A 403 2.88 -9.31 -0.76
CA LEU A 403 1.71 -8.43 -0.86
C LEU A 403 1.17 -8.37 -2.28
N LEU A 404 1.86 -8.86 -3.29
CA LEU A 404 1.37 -8.73 -4.67
C LEU A 404 0.04 -9.48 -4.86
N GLY A 405 -0.99 -8.71 -5.20
CA GLY A 405 -2.31 -9.20 -5.56
C GLY A 405 -2.50 -9.30 -7.08
N ASP A 406 -3.67 -9.78 -7.48
CA ASP A 406 -4.11 -9.87 -8.87
C ASP A 406 -5.19 -8.83 -9.22
N GLU A 407 -5.55 -7.95 -8.30
CA GLU A 407 -6.50 -6.86 -8.49
C GLU A 407 -6.07 -5.64 -7.67
N GLN A 408 -6.25 -4.44 -8.24
CA GLN A 408 -5.97 -3.14 -7.64
C GLN A 408 -7.04 -2.14 -8.03
N PHE A 409 -7.38 -1.26 -7.08
CA PHE A 409 -8.18 -0.07 -7.30
C PHE A 409 -7.30 1.14 -7.06
N ILE A 410 -7.33 2.10 -7.98
CA ILE A 410 -6.44 3.25 -8.00
C ILE A 410 -7.13 4.43 -7.32
N GLY A 411 -6.44 5.05 -6.36
CA GLY A 411 -6.91 6.27 -5.70
C GLY A 411 -6.67 7.49 -6.57
N TRP A 412 -6.27 8.62 -5.99
CA TRP A 412 -5.95 9.82 -6.77
C TRP A 412 -4.75 9.58 -7.70
N ALA A 413 -4.95 9.71 -9.02
CA ALA A 413 -3.93 9.43 -10.04
C ALA A 413 -4.09 10.22 -11.36
N PRO A 414 -4.21 11.56 -11.34
CA PRO A 414 -4.31 12.37 -12.55
C PRO A 414 -3.00 12.43 -13.35
N SER A 415 -3.04 12.70 -14.66
CA SER A 415 -1.81 12.89 -15.44
C SER A 415 -1.12 14.24 -15.22
N GLY A 416 -1.84 15.23 -14.69
CA GLY A 416 -1.38 16.60 -14.58
C GLY A 416 -2.27 17.47 -13.70
N THR A 417 -1.92 18.73 -13.49
CA THR A 417 -2.74 19.69 -12.70
C THR A 417 -4.13 19.95 -13.28
N THR A 418 -4.30 19.73 -14.58
CA THR A 418 -5.59 19.70 -15.25
C THR A 418 -5.51 18.58 -16.29
N PRO A 419 -6.02 17.39 -15.95
CA PRO A 419 -6.03 16.24 -16.86
C PRO A 419 -6.75 16.59 -18.17
N SER A 420 -6.13 16.22 -19.29
CA SER A 420 -6.69 16.34 -20.63
C SER A 420 -6.00 15.37 -21.60
N ALA A 421 -6.62 15.13 -22.76
CA ALA A 421 -5.99 14.35 -23.82
C ALA A 421 -4.58 14.84 -24.24
N ALA A 422 -4.25 16.13 -24.01
CA ALA A 422 -2.99 16.72 -24.45
C ALA A 422 -1.80 16.39 -23.53
N ASN A 423 -2.07 16.10 -22.25
CA ASN A 423 -1.11 15.69 -21.22
C ASN A 423 -1.45 14.30 -20.69
N ALA A 424 -2.18 13.49 -21.46
CA ALA A 424 -2.74 12.23 -20.99
C ALA A 424 -1.69 11.23 -20.51
N ASN A 425 -0.45 11.36 -20.99
CA ASN A 425 0.67 10.47 -20.68
C ASN A 425 1.78 11.15 -19.87
N ASP A 426 1.50 12.27 -19.20
CA ASP A 426 2.50 12.96 -18.35
C ASP A 426 2.70 12.23 -17.00
N ALA A 427 1.67 11.57 -16.48
CA ALA A 427 1.75 10.63 -15.36
C ALA A 427 0.75 9.47 -15.56
N GLY A 428 0.97 8.35 -14.87
CA GLY A 428 0.18 7.15 -15.06
C GLY A 428 0.71 5.96 -14.24
N ILE A 429 0.29 4.76 -14.63
CA ILE A 429 0.53 3.53 -13.86
C ILE A 429 1.60 2.67 -14.51
N PHE A 430 2.63 2.32 -13.76
CA PHE A 430 3.63 1.32 -14.13
C PHE A 430 3.26 -0.05 -13.55
N ILE A 431 3.08 -1.05 -14.41
CA ILE A 431 2.63 -2.40 -14.04
C ILE A 431 3.74 -3.40 -14.36
N THR A 432 4.13 -4.22 -13.40
CA THR A 432 5.04 -5.37 -13.64
C THR A 432 4.44 -6.65 -13.06
N PRO A 433 4.29 -7.73 -13.86
CA PRO A 433 3.83 -9.02 -13.36
C PRO A 433 4.98 -9.82 -12.71
N ALA A 434 4.61 -10.62 -11.72
CA ALA A 434 5.52 -11.57 -11.07
C ALA A 434 5.65 -12.91 -11.84
N GLN A 435 4.88 -13.10 -12.91
CA GLN A 435 4.79 -14.36 -13.67
C GLN A 435 4.74 -14.11 -15.18
N ASP A 436 5.14 -15.12 -15.96
CA ASP A 436 5.07 -15.09 -17.43
C ASP A 436 3.64 -15.31 -17.94
N ASN A 437 3.35 -14.75 -19.12
CA ASN A 437 2.04 -14.85 -19.78
C ASN A 437 0.87 -14.37 -18.90
N THR A 438 1.12 -13.40 -18.02
CA THR A 438 0.08 -12.76 -17.21
C THR A 438 -0.74 -11.84 -18.09
N ARG A 439 -2.05 -12.07 -18.15
CA ARG A 439 -2.98 -11.15 -18.80
C ARG A 439 -3.39 -10.09 -17.81
N VAL A 440 -3.25 -8.82 -18.19
CA VAL A 440 -3.64 -7.65 -17.39
C VAL A 440 -4.80 -6.96 -18.10
N PHE A 441 -5.82 -6.58 -17.34
CA PHE A 441 -7.02 -5.86 -17.77
C PHE A 441 -7.05 -4.53 -17.04
N VAL A 442 -7.37 -3.46 -17.78
CA VAL A 442 -7.45 -2.10 -17.26
C VAL A 442 -8.80 -1.53 -17.65
N ASP A 443 -9.53 -1.06 -16.65
CA ASP A 443 -10.77 -0.29 -16.74
C ASP A 443 -10.45 1.08 -16.11
N THR A 444 -10.35 2.13 -16.92
CA THR A 444 -9.76 3.41 -16.49
C THR A 444 -10.69 4.23 -15.61
N ASN A 445 -11.99 3.90 -15.58
CA ASN A 445 -13.01 4.63 -14.83
C ASN A 445 -13.87 3.71 -13.94
N ASN A 446 -13.52 2.41 -13.87
CA ASN A 446 -14.24 1.36 -13.14
C ASN A 446 -15.74 1.29 -13.50
N ASP A 447 -16.08 1.51 -14.77
CA ASP A 447 -17.47 1.42 -15.27
C ASP A 447 -17.94 -0.01 -15.57
N GLY A 448 -17.04 -0.99 -15.41
CA GLY A 448 -17.26 -2.41 -15.68
C GLY A 448 -16.88 -2.83 -17.09
N THR A 449 -16.34 -1.93 -17.91
CA THR A 449 -15.83 -2.18 -19.26
C THR A 449 -14.31 -2.14 -19.28
N VAL A 450 -13.68 -3.18 -19.82
CA VAL A 450 -12.23 -3.18 -20.02
C VAL A 450 -11.86 -2.29 -21.21
N ASP A 451 -11.03 -1.27 -20.96
CA ASP A 451 -10.47 -0.38 -21.98
C ASP A 451 -9.21 -0.96 -22.62
N TYR A 452 -8.32 -1.55 -21.81
CA TYR A 452 -7.06 -2.12 -22.27
C TYR A 452 -6.84 -3.55 -21.78
N THR A 453 -6.19 -4.35 -22.62
CA THR A 453 -5.73 -5.69 -22.26
C THR A 453 -4.31 -5.92 -22.75
N TYR A 454 -3.45 -6.36 -21.84
CA TYR A 454 -2.06 -6.70 -22.12
C TYR A 454 -1.80 -8.18 -21.83
N THR A 455 -0.79 -8.75 -22.48
CA THR A 455 -0.20 -10.04 -22.08
C THR A 455 1.28 -9.79 -21.85
N LEU A 456 1.70 -9.87 -20.60
CA LEU A 456 3.00 -9.46 -20.13
C LEU A 456 3.76 -10.68 -19.60
N ASN A 457 5.08 -10.69 -19.78
CA ASN A 457 5.95 -11.66 -19.14
C ASN A 457 6.55 -11.10 -17.86
N ARG A 458 7.07 -11.97 -17.00
CA ARG A 458 7.71 -11.56 -15.75
C ARG A 458 8.82 -10.54 -16.03
N MET A 459 8.91 -9.51 -15.20
CA MET A 459 9.82 -8.35 -15.35
C MET A 459 9.47 -7.38 -16.46
N GLN A 460 8.50 -7.66 -17.34
CA GLN A 460 8.10 -6.66 -18.32
C GLN A 460 7.29 -5.55 -17.63
N THR A 461 7.77 -4.32 -17.74
CA THR A 461 6.99 -3.15 -17.30
C THR A 461 6.08 -2.68 -18.42
N GLN A 462 4.81 -2.44 -18.09
CA GLN A 462 3.84 -1.77 -18.94
C GLN A 462 3.41 -0.46 -18.29
N TYR A 463 3.61 0.66 -18.98
CA TYR A 463 3.04 1.95 -18.60
C TYR A 463 1.63 2.10 -19.17
N VAL A 464 0.68 2.57 -18.37
CA VAL A 464 -0.73 2.72 -18.73
C VAL A 464 -1.26 4.08 -18.27
N TYR A 465 -2.16 4.65 -19.07
CA TYR A 465 -2.81 5.93 -18.83
C TYR A 465 -4.16 5.97 -19.56
N ASP A 466 -5.10 6.82 -19.12
CA ASP A 466 -6.36 7.06 -19.84
C ASP A 466 -6.09 7.98 -21.04
N ALA A 467 -6.33 7.51 -22.26
CA ALA A 467 -6.09 8.33 -23.45
C ALA A 467 -7.09 9.49 -23.64
N THR A 468 -8.19 9.50 -22.90
CA THR A 468 -9.27 10.49 -22.98
C THR A 468 -8.89 11.79 -22.27
N ASP A 469 -8.42 11.68 -21.03
CA ASP A 469 -8.05 12.82 -20.19
C ASP A 469 -6.78 12.58 -19.36
N GLY A 470 -6.22 11.37 -19.34
CA GLY A 470 -5.05 11.04 -18.54
C GLY A 470 -5.34 10.80 -17.06
N ASP A 471 -6.60 10.85 -16.64
CA ASP A 471 -6.94 10.59 -15.25
C ASP A 471 -7.08 9.09 -15.02
N MET A 472 -6.19 8.52 -14.20
CA MET A 472 -6.26 7.12 -13.76
C MET A 472 -6.93 7.00 -12.39
N SER A 473 -7.49 8.09 -11.86
CA SER A 473 -8.23 8.03 -10.59
C SER A 473 -9.43 7.11 -10.72
N ASP A 474 -9.74 6.37 -9.66
CA ASP A 474 -10.85 5.41 -9.60
C ASP A 474 -10.74 4.23 -10.58
N SER A 475 -9.60 4.06 -11.26
CA SER A 475 -9.37 2.93 -12.17
C SER A 475 -9.38 1.59 -11.43
N ARG A 476 -9.81 0.53 -12.14
CA ARG A 476 -9.67 -0.87 -11.71
C ARG A 476 -8.71 -1.62 -12.63
N ILE A 477 -7.70 -2.24 -12.05
CA ILE A 477 -6.70 -3.02 -12.77
C ILE A 477 -6.64 -4.42 -12.17
N TRP A 478 -6.82 -5.45 -12.99
CA TRP A 478 -6.71 -6.84 -12.53
C TRP A 478 -6.00 -7.74 -13.53
N ALA A 479 -5.57 -8.91 -13.08
CA ALA A 479 -4.72 -9.79 -13.85
C ALA A 479 -5.02 -11.27 -13.58
N THR A 480 -4.45 -12.15 -14.41
CA THR A 480 -4.51 -13.60 -14.21
C THR A 480 -3.43 -14.13 -13.27
N GLY A 481 -2.68 -13.25 -12.62
CA GLY A 481 -1.57 -13.58 -11.71
C GLY A 481 -1.04 -12.31 -11.02
N PRO A 482 -0.12 -12.44 -10.06
CA PRO A 482 0.29 -11.32 -9.21
C PRO A 482 0.99 -10.20 -9.99
N ILE A 483 0.63 -8.96 -9.67
CA ILE A 483 1.15 -7.74 -10.27
C ILE A 483 1.57 -6.73 -9.18
N THR A 484 2.62 -5.96 -9.46
CA THR A 484 2.99 -4.77 -8.69
C THR A 484 2.69 -3.51 -9.52
N LEU A 485 2.23 -2.46 -8.86
CA LEU A 485 1.82 -1.21 -9.49
C LEU A 485 2.42 -0.01 -8.76
N THR A 486 2.74 1.03 -9.52
CA THR A 486 3.17 2.33 -8.99
C THR A 486 2.57 3.41 -9.87
N TYR A 487 2.01 4.44 -9.26
CA TYR A 487 1.60 5.64 -9.96
C TYR A 487 2.73 6.67 -9.90
N GLY A 488 2.95 7.37 -11.00
CA GLY A 488 3.79 8.56 -10.96
C GLY A 488 4.04 9.18 -12.33
N GLN A 489 4.76 10.29 -12.31
CA GLN A 489 5.17 11.02 -13.50
C GLN A 489 5.99 10.15 -14.45
N ASN A 490 5.73 10.24 -15.75
CA ASN A 490 6.44 9.48 -16.76
C ASN A 490 7.62 10.27 -17.34
N PRO A 491 8.87 9.98 -16.94
CA PRO A 491 10.05 10.72 -17.39
C PRO A 491 10.33 10.58 -18.90
N ALA A 492 9.71 9.60 -19.58
CA ALA A 492 9.89 9.43 -21.03
C ALA A 492 9.06 10.42 -21.87
N THR A 493 7.98 10.98 -21.30
CA THR A 493 6.99 11.76 -22.06
C THR A 493 6.64 13.09 -21.41
N SER A 494 6.75 13.21 -20.09
CA SER A 494 6.35 14.42 -19.38
C SER A 494 7.31 15.60 -19.65
N PRO A 495 6.78 16.83 -19.74
CA PRO A 495 7.60 18.04 -19.68
C PRO A 495 8.21 18.23 -18.27
N THR A 496 9.28 19.03 -18.18
CA THR A 496 9.99 19.39 -16.94
C THR A 496 9.17 20.21 -15.94
N ALA A 497 7.97 20.65 -16.31
CA ALA A 497 7.16 21.56 -15.50
C ALA A 497 5.69 21.40 -15.87
N ALA A 498 4.84 22.25 -15.29
CA ALA A 498 3.42 22.33 -15.62
C ALA A 498 3.16 22.23 -17.15
N PRO A 499 2.21 21.37 -17.59
CA PRO A 499 1.14 20.77 -16.79
C PRO A 499 1.50 19.47 -16.04
N ALA A 500 2.72 18.93 -16.23
CA ALA A 500 3.17 17.75 -15.50
C ALA A 500 3.29 18.03 -14.01
N ILE A 501 3.26 16.95 -13.23
CA ILE A 501 3.26 16.95 -11.78
C ILE A 501 4.38 16.04 -11.29
N ASP A 502 5.13 16.50 -10.29
CA ASP A 502 6.26 15.76 -9.72
C ASP A 502 5.75 14.94 -8.54
N VAL A 503 4.99 13.90 -8.86
CA VAL A 503 4.28 13.06 -7.89
C VAL A 503 4.43 11.58 -8.25
N GLY A 504 4.40 10.74 -7.24
CA GLY A 504 4.19 9.31 -7.38
C GLY A 504 4.22 8.60 -6.03
N TYR A 505 3.63 7.41 -6.00
CA TYR A 505 3.52 6.57 -4.81
C TYR A 505 3.37 5.10 -5.20
N GLY A 506 3.70 4.21 -4.26
CA GLY A 506 3.49 2.77 -4.42
C GLY A 506 2.01 2.43 -4.23
N ILE A 507 1.43 1.59 -5.09
CA ILE A 507 0.03 1.18 -4.95
C ILE A 507 -0.03 -0.08 -4.09
N LEU A 508 -0.62 0.07 -2.90
CA LEU A 508 -0.81 -1.04 -1.97
C LEU A 508 -2.11 -1.79 -2.27
N PRO A 509 -2.07 -3.14 -2.35
CA PRO A 509 -3.27 -3.95 -2.33
C PRO A 509 -4.03 -3.76 -1.01
N GLY A 510 -5.32 -4.07 -1.05
CA GLY A 510 -6.15 -4.18 0.14
C GLY A 510 -5.61 -5.29 1.04
N GLY A 511 -4.82 -4.90 2.02
CA GLY A 511 -4.26 -5.81 3.01
C GLY A 511 -5.23 -6.11 4.14
N ASP A 512 -5.03 -7.23 4.82
CA ASP A 512 -5.81 -7.66 5.99
C ASP A 512 -5.32 -6.91 7.27
N TRP A 513 -5.09 -5.60 7.15
CA TRP A 513 -4.52 -4.73 8.19
C TRP A 513 -5.58 -4.07 9.06
N ILE A 514 -6.70 -4.75 9.24
CA ILE A 514 -7.82 -4.32 10.10
C ILE A 514 -7.85 -5.11 11.40
N ASP A 515 -8.42 -4.51 12.43
CA ASP A 515 -8.92 -5.21 13.60
C ASP A 515 -10.22 -5.92 13.25
N LYS A 516 -10.11 -7.25 13.14
CA LYS A 516 -11.22 -8.11 12.74
C LYS A 516 -12.25 -8.17 13.86
N VAL A 517 -13.47 -7.83 13.51
CA VAL A 517 -14.64 -7.91 14.40
C VAL A 517 -15.46 -9.15 14.06
N LEU A 518 -15.69 -9.40 12.78
CA LEU A 518 -16.51 -10.52 12.32
C LEU A 518 -15.96 -11.10 11.02
N ALA A 519 -15.78 -12.41 10.95
CA ALA A 519 -15.46 -13.12 9.71
C ALA A 519 -16.39 -14.30 9.51
N VAL A 520 -16.64 -14.63 8.24
CA VAL A 520 -17.36 -15.85 7.86
C VAL A 520 -16.50 -16.63 6.88
N THR A 521 -15.94 -17.76 7.33
CA THR A 521 -15.20 -18.67 6.46
C THR A 521 -16.12 -19.77 5.94
N LYS A 522 -15.91 -20.19 4.69
CA LYS A 522 -16.68 -21.26 4.05
C LYS A 522 -15.73 -22.29 3.46
N THR A 523 -15.95 -23.56 3.78
CA THR A 523 -15.24 -24.70 3.18
C THR A 523 -16.22 -25.70 2.61
N ALA A 524 -15.78 -26.53 1.67
CA ALA A 524 -16.58 -27.56 1.03
C ALA A 524 -15.87 -28.92 1.09
N ASP A 525 -16.58 -29.99 1.47
CA ASP A 525 -16.05 -31.36 1.49
C ASP A 525 -17.03 -32.38 0.90
N PRO A 526 -16.69 -33.05 -0.22
CA PRO A 526 -15.48 -32.84 -1.01
C PRO A 526 -15.54 -31.51 -1.78
N VAL A 527 -14.37 -30.88 -1.99
CA VAL A 527 -14.23 -29.65 -2.81
C VAL A 527 -14.64 -29.83 -4.28
N SER A 528 -14.73 -31.09 -4.73
CA SER A 528 -15.11 -31.44 -6.09
C SER A 528 -16.03 -32.65 -6.09
N VAL A 529 -17.08 -32.58 -6.90
CA VAL A 529 -18.09 -33.65 -7.01
C VAL A 529 -18.25 -34.11 -8.45
N ALA A 530 -18.64 -35.37 -8.62
CA ALA A 530 -19.02 -35.89 -9.93
C ALA A 530 -20.29 -35.20 -10.43
N THR A 531 -20.41 -34.99 -11.75
CA THR A 531 -21.61 -34.43 -12.41
C THR A 531 -22.83 -35.37 -12.42
N THR A 532 -22.76 -36.49 -11.71
CA THR A 532 -23.89 -37.40 -11.60
C THR A 532 -24.91 -36.83 -10.62
N ALA A 533 -26.19 -36.79 -11.02
CA ALA A 533 -27.27 -36.34 -10.16
C ALA A 533 -27.26 -37.09 -8.82
N GLY A 534 -27.29 -36.34 -7.71
CA GLY A 534 -27.24 -36.88 -6.36
C GLY A 534 -25.85 -36.92 -5.71
N ALA A 535 -24.79 -36.47 -6.40
CA ALA A 535 -23.52 -36.16 -5.73
C ALA A 535 -23.72 -35.02 -4.72
N GLN A 536 -23.03 -35.10 -3.58
CA GLN A 536 -23.18 -34.17 -2.46
C GLN A 536 -21.82 -33.61 -2.04
N SER A 537 -21.83 -32.38 -1.56
CA SER A 537 -20.73 -31.76 -0.83
C SER A 537 -21.30 -31.10 0.42
N THR A 538 -20.57 -31.19 1.52
CA THR A 538 -20.91 -30.53 2.77
C THR A 538 -20.22 -29.19 2.81
N TYR A 539 -21.00 -28.11 2.92
CA TYR A 539 -20.46 -26.78 3.17
C TYR A 539 -20.39 -26.55 4.68
N THR A 540 -19.22 -26.14 5.17
CA THR A 540 -19.04 -25.71 6.56
C THR A 540 -18.81 -24.22 6.57
N LEU A 541 -19.71 -23.49 7.25
CA LEU A 541 -19.55 -22.07 7.52
C LEU A 541 -19.14 -21.88 8.98
N VAL A 542 -18.09 -21.11 9.22
CA VAL A 542 -17.63 -20.74 10.57
C VAL A 542 -17.72 -19.23 10.67
N VAL A 543 -18.43 -18.76 11.70
CA VAL A 543 -18.51 -17.34 12.06
C VAL A 543 -17.58 -17.10 13.23
N ASP A 544 -16.58 -16.25 13.04
CA ASP A 544 -15.60 -15.87 14.06
C ASP A 544 -15.86 -14.41 14.47
N SER A 545 -16.14 -14.18 15.74
CA SER A 545 -16.35 -12.84 16.32
C SER A 545 -15.12 -12.26 17.02
N TYR A 546 -13.99 -12.96 16.93
CA TYR A 546 -12.71 -12.58 17.49
C TYR A 546 -12.81 -12.15 18.97
N TYR A 547 -12.56 -10.88 19.28
CA TYR A 547 -12.60 -10.34 20.65
C TYR A 547 -13.98 -9.83 21.09
N TYR A 548 -14.98 -9.91 20.21
CA TYR A 548 -16.29 -9.30 20.44
C TYR A 548 -17.36 -10.36 20.68
N ASP A 549 -18.25 -10.06 21.63
CA ASP A 549 -19.53 -10.73 21.74
C ASP A 549 -20.45 -10.18 20.64
N VAL A 550 -21.00 -11.07 19.83
CA VAL A 550 -21.88 -10.70 18.72
C VAL A 550 -23.22 -11.41 18.87
N ASP A 551 -24.28 -10.61 18.94
CA ASP A 551 -25.65 -11.08 19.04
C ASP A 551 -26.38 -10.90 17.70
N GLY A 552 -27.44 -11.68 17.49
CA GLY A 552 -28.33 -11.48 16.35
C GLY A 552 -27.71 -11.77 14.98
N ILE A 553 -26.71 -12.65 14.92
CA ILE A 553 -26.03 -13.00 13.66
C ILE A 553 -27.02 -13.65 12.67
N SER A 554 -26.96 -13.18 11.42
CA SER A 554 -27.60 -13.83 10.28
C SER A 554 -26.53 -14.29 9.29
N VAL A 555 -26.54 -15.58 8.96
CA VAL A 555 -25.62 -16.14 7.94
C VAL A 555 -26.44 -16.52 6.71
N VAL A 556 -26.02 -16.02 5.55
CA VAL A 556 -26.65 -16.30 4.25
C VAL A 556 -25.64 -17.02 3.38
N ASP A 557 -25.98 -18.20 2.90
CA ASP A 557 -25.18 -18.93 1.91
C ASP A 557 -26.03 -19.18 0.66
N THR A 558 -25.60 -18.63 -0.48
CA THR A 558 -26.30 -18.82 -1.76
C THR A 558 -25.67 -20.00 -2.49
N LEU A 559 -26.43 -21.06 -2.72
CA LEU A 559 -25.97 -22.23 -3.45
C LEU A 559 -25.71 -21.89 -4.94
N PRO A 560 -24.66 -22.45 -5.56
CA PRO A 560 -24.42 -22.25 -6.99
C PRO A 560 -25.55 -22.81 -7.86
N SER A 561 -25.69 -22.29 -9.08
CA SER A 561 -26.69 -22.78 -10.04
C SER A 561 -26.54 -24.29 -10.28
N GLY A 562 -27.66 -25.02 -10.21
CA GLY A 562 -27.70 -26.49 -10.38
C GLY A 562 -27.52 -27.30 -9.09
N TRP A 563 -27.22 -26.66 -7.96
CA TRP A 563 -27.20 -27.31 -6.64
C TRP A 563 -28.56 -27.24 -5.95
N ALA A 564 -28.85 -28.21 -5.10
CA ALA A 564 -30.04 -28.25 -4.26
C ALA A 564 -29.66 -28.55 -2.81
N TYR A 565 -30.30 -27.87 -1.87
CA TYR A 565 -30.14 -28.14 -0.45
C TYR A 565 -30.71 -29.51 -0.08
N VAL A 566 -30.02 -30.25 0.81
CA VAL A 566 -30.47 -31.55 1.32
C VAL A 566 -31.19 -31.35 2.65
N SER A 567 -32.52 -31.55 2.67
CA SER A 567 -33.28 -31.36 3.92
C SER A 567 -32.79 -32.27 5.05
N GLY A 568 -32.70 -31.71 6.26
CA GLY A 568 -32.22 -32.33 7.47
C GLY A 568 -30.71 -32.47 7.57
N SER A 569 -29.94 -31.94 6.61
CA SER A 569 -28.48 -32.11 6.59
C SER A 569 -27.73 -31.10 7.47
N THR A 570 -28.36 -30.01 7.89
CA THR A 570 -27.67 -28.96 8.66
C THR A 570 -27.55 -29.32 10.13
N THR A 571 -26.37 -29.04 10.67
CA THR A 571 -26.10 -28.99 12.11
C THR A 571 -25.42 -27.67 12.40
N ILE A 572 -25.94 -26.90 13.34
CA ILE A 572 -25.40 -25.62 13.79
C ILE A 572 -24.83 -25.85 15.18
N THR A 573 -23.56 -25.52 15.37
CA THR A 573 -22.95 -25.47 16.70
C THR A 573 -22.91 -24.01 17.13
N LEU A 574 -23.56 -23.68 18.24
CA LEU A 574 -23.60 -22.34 18.82
C LEU A 574 -22.34 -22.09 19.67
N ALA A 575 -22.11 -20.84 20.06
CA ALA A 575 -20.94 -20.44 20.85
C ALA A 575 -20.85 -21.17 22.21
N ASP A 576 -22.00 -21.49 22.81
CA ASP A 576 -22.10 -22.27 24.05
C ASP A 576 -21.91 -23.80 23.85
N LYS A 577 -21.57 -24.21 22.61
CA LYS A 577 -21.39 -25.59 22.14
C LYS A 577 -22.68 -26.42 22.08
N THR A 578 -23.85 -25.82 22.30
CA THR A 578 -25.12 -26.49 22.02
C THR A 578 -25.32 -26.64 20.52
N GLN A 579 -26.15 -27.61 20.14
CA GLN A 579 -26.38 -27.93 18.74
C GLN A 579 -27.86 -27.86 18.37
N VAL A 580 -28.13 -27.19 17.26
CA VAL A 580 -29.40 -27.29 16.54
C VAL A 580 -29.16 -28.19 15.34
N SER A 581 -29.99 -29.22 15.14
CA SER A 581 -29.80 -30.19 14.05
C SER A 581 -31.12 -30.61 13.40
N GLY A 582 -31.02 -31.27 12.25
CA GLY A 582 -32.18 -31.77 11.49
C GLY A 582 -33.04 -30.64 10.93
N VAL A 583 -34.34 -30.90 10.77
CA VAL A 583 -35.27 -29.94 10.14
C VAL A 583 -35.40 -28.59 10.88
N SER A 584 -35.04 -28.53 12.16
CA SER A 584 -35.00 -27.26 12.91
C SER A 584 -33.73 -26.44 12.65
N ALA A 585 -32.69 -27.06 12.11
CA ALA A 585 -31.47 -26.41 11.64
C ALA A 585 -31.53 -26.11 10.14
N ASP A 586 -32.52 -26.65 9.43
CA ASP A 586 -32.70 -26.36 8.02
C ASP A 586 -33.01 -24.87 7.83
N PRO A 587 -32.46 -24.25 6.76
CA PRO A 587 -32.83 -22.89 6.38
C PRO A 587 -34.35 -22.80 6.17
N ALA A 588 -35.01 -21.86 6.86
CA ALA A 588 -36.48 -21.68 6.81
C ALA A 588 -36.97 -21.15 5.44
N ASP A 589 -36.10 -20.37 4.80
CA ASP A 589 -35.74 -20.23 3.38
C ASP A 589 -34.21 -19.96 3.40
N LEU A 590 -33.49 -19.70 2.29
CA LEU A 590 -32.01 -19.52 2.24
C LEU A 590 -31.40 -18.37 3.11
N THR A 591 -32.07 -17.92 4.17
CA THR A 591 -31.64 -16.95 5.18
C THR A 591 -31.78 -17.54 6.58
N LEU A 592 -30.69 -17.64 7.35
CA LEU A 592 -30.71 -18.10 8.75
C LEU A 592 -30.75 -16.89 9.68
N THR A 593 -31.85 -16.68 10.41
CA THR A 593 -31.93 -15.68 11.48
C THR A 593 -31.75 -16.36 12.84
N TYR A 594 -30.63 -16.11 13.51
CA TYR A 594 -30.44 -16.52 14.90
C TYR A 594 -30.75 -15.35 15.81
N LEU A 595 -31.73 -15.52 16.69
CA LEU A 595 -31.98 -14.59 17.78
C LEU A 595 -31.33 -15.19 19.02
N ASP A 596 -30.08 -14.85 19.29
CA ASP A 596 -29.54 -15.11 20.61
C ASP A 596 -30.28 -14.22 21.62
N ARG A 597 -30.79 -14.82 22.68
CA ARG A 597 -31.33 -14.09 23.82
C ARG A 597 -30.50 -14.49 25.01
N PHE A 598 -29.35 -13.86 25.17
CA PHE A 598 -28.64 -13.89 26.44
C PHE A 598 -29.54 -13.25 27.50
N ASN A 599 -30.13 -14.10 28.35
CA ASN A 599 -30.70 -13.64 29.60
C ASN A 599 -29.52 -13.27 30.51
N GLY A 600 -29.37 -11.98 30.79
CA GLY A 600 -28.19 -11.37 31.40
C GLY A 600 -27.63 -12.09 32.62
N THR A 601 -26.47 -12.70 32.43
CA THR A 601 -25.52 -12.96 33.50
C THR A 601 -24.14 -12.58 32.99
N ASP A 602 -23.60 -11.48 33.51
CA ASP A 602 -22.20 -11.06 33.38
C ASP A 602 -21.28 -12.27 33.58
N TYR A 603 -20.50 -12.61 32.57
CA TYR A 603 -19.23 -13.30 32.78
C TYR A 603 -18.14 -12.27 32.59
N THR A 604 -17.74 -11.65 33.69
CA THR A 604 -16.43 -10.99 33.78
C THR A 604 -15.37 -12.03 33.43
N ASN A 605 -14.81 -11.93 32.22
CA ASN A 605 -13.60 -12.68 31.86
C ASN A 605 -12.44 -12.08 32.65
N ASN A 606 -11.94 -12.87 33.61
CA ASN A 606 -10.58 -12.68 34.11
C ASN A 606 -9.63 -12.89 32.95
N ALA A 607 -8.82 -11.88 32.68
CA ALA A 607 -7.63 -11.95 31.87
C ALA A 607 -6.69 -13.05 32.38
N ASP A 608 -6.19 -13.86 31.44
CA ASP A 608 -4.81 -14.34 31.40
C ASP A 608 -4.35 -14.28 29.94
#